data_AF-C5KXB0-F1
#
_entry.id   AF-C5KXB0-F1
#
_cell.length_a   1.000
_cell.length_b   1.000
_cell.length_c   1.000
_cell.angle_alpha   90.00
_cell.angle_beta   90.00
_cell.angle_gamma   90.00
#
_symmetry.space_group_name_H-M   'P 1'
#
loop_
_entity.id
_entity.type
_entity.pdbx_description
1 polymer ?
#
loop_
_entity_poly.entity_id
_entity_poly.type
_entity_poly.pdbx_seq_one_letter_code
_entity_poly.pdbx_strand_id
1 'polypeptide(L)' 'MPTGTNVAMKVYDKIKLLDPQKRKGVKREIKLLERMSHPNIIHFHDALDSTRQIFIVT' A
#
# COMPACT_ATOMS: atom_id res chain seq x y z
N MET A 1 5.35 18.23 11.05
CA MET A 1 6.27 18.83 10.06
C MET A 1 6.26 17.96 8.82
N PRO A 2 5.98 18.49 7.62
CA PRO A 2 6.14 17.74 6.37
C PRO A 2 7.63 17.38 6.19
N THR A 3 7.94 16.14 5.81
CA THR A 3 9.34 15.69 5.63
C THR A 3 9.94 16.09 4.28
N GLY A 4 9.10 16.41 3.29
CA GLY A 4 9.55 16.72 1.92
C GLY A 4 10.13 15.53 1.14
N THR A 5 9.98 14.31 1.67
CA THR A 5 10.50 13.09 1.06
C THR A 5 9.64 12.67 -0.13
N ASN A 6 10.27 12.45 -1.28
CA ASN A 6 9.60 11.83 -2.43
C ASN A 6 9.45 10.32 -2.17
N VAL A 7 8.23 9.82 -2.38
CA VAL A 7 7.85 8.41 -2.16
C VAL A 7 7.11 7.87 -3.37
N ALA A 8 7.16 6.56 -3.56
CA ALA A 8 6.32 5.89 -4.54
C ALA A 8 4.95 5.60 -3.91
N MET A 9 3.89 5.90 -4.66
CA MET A 9 2.51 5.63 -4.21
C MET A 9 1.82 4.73 -5.22
N LYS A 10 1.49 3.52 -4.80
CA LYS A 10 0.70 2.58 -5.58
C LYS A 10 -0.78 2.75 -5.24
N VAL A 11 -1.62 2.94 -6.26
CA VAL A 11 -3.04 3.26 -6.09
C VAL A 11 -3.92 2.12 -6.59
N TYR A 12 -4.88 1.69 -5.77
CA TYR A 12 -5.89 0.71 -6.13
C TYR A 12 -7.29 1.32 -6.04
N ASP A 13 -8.04 1.29 -7.15
CA ASP A 13 -9.45 1.69 -7.14
C ASP A 13 -10.30 0.63 -6.44
N LYS A 14 -11.11 1.02 -5.46
CA LYS A 14 -11.98 0.10 -4.69
C LYS A 14 -12.99 -0.64 -5.56
N ILE A 15 -13.41 -0.03 -6.66
CA ILE A 15 -14.29 -0.69 -7.65
C ILE A 15 -13.62 -1.95 -8.21
N LYS A 16 -12.31 -1.91 -8.46
CA LYS A 16 -11.54 -3.07 -8.94
C LYS A 16 -11.33 -4.13 -7.84
N LEU A 17 -11.49 -3.75 -6.56
CA LEU A 17 -11.37 -4.63 -5.40
C LEU A 17 -12.71 -5.22 -4.93
N LEU A 18 -13.79 -5.03 -5.69
CA LEU A 18 -15.03 -5.78 -5.50
C LEU A 18 -14.81 -7.28 -5.75
N ASP A 19 -13.86 -7.62 -6.63
CA ASP A 19 -13.34 -8.98 -6.78
C ASP A 19 -12.65 -9.44 -5.48
N PRO A 20 -13.17 -10.48 -4.80
CA PRO A 20 -12.62 -10.98 -3.55
C PRO A 20 -11.15 -11.42 -3.65
N GLN A 21 -10.72 -11.96 -4.79
CA GLN A 21 -9.34 -12.41 -4.99
C GLN A 21 -8.39 -11.23 -5.08
N LYS A 22 -8.74 -10.19 -5.84
CA LYS A 22 -7.95 -8.95 -5.91
C LYS A 22 -7.84 -8.28 -4.55
N ARG A 23 -8.97 -8.18 -3.82
CA ARG A 23 -8.99 -7.64 -2.47
C ARG A 23 -8.10 -8.42 -1.50
N LYS A 24 -8.13 -9.76 -1.58
CA LYS A 24 -7.25 -10.63 -0.78
C LYS A 24 -5.78 -10.43 -1.13
N GLY A 25 -5.47 -10.27 -2.42
CA GLY A 25 -4.13 -9.96 -2.93
C GLY A 25 -3.58 -8.67 -2.33
N VAL A 26 -4.32 -7.56 -2.45
CA VAL A 26 -3.91 -6.26 -1.89
C VAL A 26 -3.74 -6.32 -0.37
N LYS A 27 -4.66 -6.96 0.35
CA LYS A 27 -4.53 -7.13 1.81
C LYS A 27 -3.28 -7.93 2.20
N ARG A 28 -2.91 -8.93 1.39
CA ARG A 28 -1.70 -9.73 1.63
C ARG A 28 -0.43 -8.93 1.34
N GLU A 29 -0.42 -8.16 0.26
CA GLU A 29 0.69 -7.25 -0.10
C GLU A 29 1.00 -6.30 1.06
N ILE A 30 -0.01 -5.59 1.57
CA ILE A 30 0.14 -4.67 2.72
C ILE A 30 0.69 -5.40 3.94
N LYS A 31 0.08 -6.52 4.36
CA LYS A 31 0.52 -7.27 5.56
C LYS A 31 1.94 -7.83 5.46
N LEU A 32 2.40 -8.16 4.26
CA LEU A 32 3.78 -8.63 4.05
C LEU A 32 4.74 -7.45 4.12
N LEU A 33 4.42 -6.35 3.43
CA LEU A 33 5.23 -5.12 3.42
C LEU A 33 5.39 -4.51 4.82
N GLU A 34 4.32 -4.46 5.62
CA GLU A 34 4.35 -4.01 7.03
C GLU A 34 5.37 -4.74 7.90
N ARG A 35 5.71 -5.98 7.56
CA ARG A 35 6.61 -6.83 8.34
C ARG A 35 8.04 -6.85 7.81
N MET A 36 8.28 -6.25 6.63
CA MET A 36 9.59 -6.25 5.99
C MET A 36 10.33 -4.97 6.33
N SER A 37 11.48 -5.11 6.99
CA SER A 37 12.41 -4.01 7.23
C SER A 37 13.83 -4.51 6.98
N HIS A 38 14.37 -4.15 5.82
CA HIS A 38 15.70 -4.60 5.39
C HIS A 38 16.27 -3.60 4.36
N PRO A 39 17.57 -3.29 4.37
CA PRO A 39 18.18 -2.28 3.50
C PRO A 39 18.01 -2.54 1.99
N ASN A 40 17.82 -3.80 1.59
CA ASN A 40 17.65 -4.21 0.18
C ASN A 40 16.21 -4.60 -0.18
N ILE A 41 15.24 -4.28 0.66
CA ILE A 41 13.82 -4.51 0.40
C ILE A 41 13.14 -3.14 0.41
N ILE A 42 12.15 -2.95 -0.46
CA ILE A 42 11.38 -1.71 -0.49
C ILE A 42 10.79 -1.41 0.89
N HIS A 43 10.94 -0.17 1.33
CA HIS A 43 10.47 0.24 2.64
C HIS A 43 8.97 0.50 2.58
N PHE A 44 8.22 0.00 3.54
CA PHE A 44 6.79 0.31 3.66
C PHE A 44 6.63 1.51 4.58
N HIS A 45 6.07 2.60 4.08
CA HIS A 45 5.78 3.78 4.88
C HIS A 45 4.40 3.69 5.52
N ASP A 46 3.35 3.46 4.73
CA ASP A 46 1.97 3.40 5.21
C ASP A 46 1.01 2.81 4.16
N ALA A 47 -0.19 2.43 4.59
CA ALA A 47 -1.31 2.10 3.71
C ALA A 47 -2.54 2.92 4.11
N LEU A 48 -2.97 3.82 3.22
CA LEU A 48 -4.09 4.73 3.46
C LEU A 48 -5.35 4.20 2.78
N ASP A 49 -6.44 4.13 3.53
CA ASP A 49 -7.75 3.76 3.01
C ASP A 49 -8.66 4.99 2.89
N SER A 50 -9.10 5.31 1.66
CA SER A 50 -10.01 6.42 1.37
C SER A 50 -11.37 5.91 0.89
N THR A 51 -12.33 6.79 0.62
CA THR A 51 -13.66 6.38 0.14
C THR A 51 -13.62 5.61 -1.18
N ARG A 52 -12.68 5.93 -2.09
CA ARG A 52 -12.64 5.37 -3.45
C ARG A 52 -11.39 4.54 -3.75
N GLN A 53 -10.31 4.75 -3.01
CA GLN A 53 -8.99 4.21 -3.33
C GLN A 53 -8.26 3.73 -2.08
N ILE A 54 -7.41 2.73 -2.27
CA ILE A 54 -6.38 2.33 -1.31
C ILE A 54 -5.03 2.79 -1.86
N PHE A 55 -4.24 3.44 -1.02
CA PHE A 55 -2.89 3.90 -1.34
C PHE A 55 -1.88 3.10 -0.53
N ILE A 56 -0.87 2.53 -1.20
CA ILE A 56 0.29 1.92 -0.54
C ILE A 56 1.46 2.86 -0.79
N VAL A 57 2.07 3.35 0.30
CA VAL A 57 3.19 4.30 0.26
C VAL A 57 4.48 3.55 0.56
N THR A 58 5.45 3.63 -0.34
CA THR A 58 6.73 2.89 -0.31
C THR A 58 7.91 3.72 -0.78
#